data_AF-U1RFH1-F1
#
_entry.id   AF-U1RFH1-F1
#
_cell.length_a   1.000
_cell.length_b   1.000
_cell.length_c   1.000
_cell.angle_alpha   90.00
_cell.angle_beta   90.00
_cell.angle_gamma   90.00
#
_symmetry.space_group_name_H-M   'P 1'
#
loop_
_entity.id
_entity.type
_entity.pdbx_description
1 polymer ?
#
loop_
_entity_poly.entity_id
_entity_poly.type
_entity_poly.pdbx_seq_one_letter_code
_entity_poly.pdbx_strand_id
1 'polypeptide(L)'
;MKGVATTEAAKSQRQVPARIGRAQLQAIAERLDATDRALLALLAAHRYATTRQLAQITELSKQYGSARSALRQTSRRLRRQHGLGLVDHLARRIGGTRAGSAGYVWYLTAAGQRLTDEGRGARRRFQEPSALFLAHTLAITQARVVIEQAIHAVGGHLARLRTEPACWRSWLRLGGALGWLKPDLEAITATDAGAEDHWLLEVDLDTEHPARLLAK
;
A
#
# COMPACT_ATOMS: atom_id res chain seq x y z
N MET A 1 46.02 32.24 14.94
CA MET A 1 44.64 32.43 14.44
C MET A 1 44.05 31.07 14.14
N LYS A 2 42.79 30.86 14.54
CA LYS A 2 42.09 29.59 14.66
C LYS A 2 41.92 28.88 13.31
N GLY A 3 42.17 27.56 13.29
CA GLY A 3 41.79 26.67 12.21
C GLY A 3 40.28 26.49 12.13
N VAL A 4 39.76 26.37 10.92
CA VAL A 4 38.35 26.07 10.66
C VAL A 4 38.29 24.72 9.94
N ALA A 5 37.62 23.80 10.61
CA ALA A 5 37.47 22.40 10.25
C ALA A 5 36.60 22.21 9.00
N THR A 6 37.12 21.47 8.04
CA THR A 6 36.38 20.89 6.93
C THR A 6 35.39 19.86 7.49
N THR A 7 34.09 20.14 7.41
CA THR A 7 33.06 19.18 7.82
C THR A 7 32.83 18.20 6.68
N GLU A 8 33.42 17.01 6.76
CA GLU A 8 33.10 15.90 5.87
C GLU A 8 31.68 15.41 6.15
N ALA A 9 30.80 15.56 5.15
CA ALA A 9 29.48 14.97 5.18
C ALA A 9 29.61 13.43 5.15
N ALA A 10 29.34 12.79 6.29
CA ALA A 10 29.31 11.34 6.41
C ALA A 10 28.33 10.74 5.40
N LYS A 11 28.86 10.09 4.36
CA LYS A 11 28.09 9.24 3.45
C LYS A 11 27.50 8.09 4.26
N SER A 12 26.18 8.12 4.48
CA SER A 12 25.43 6.99 5.04
C SER A 12 25.55 5.81 4.09
N GLN A 13 26.49 4.90 4.38
CA GLN A 13 26.62 3.63 3.70
C GLN A 13 25.38 2.80 4.00
N ARG A 14 24.43 2.76 3.05
CA ARG A 14 23.32 1.82 3.07
C ARG A 14 23.90 0.40 3.05
N GLN A 15 23.96 -0.26 4.21
CA GLN A 15 24.15 -1.70 4.28
C GLN A 15 23.04 -2.35 3.47
N VAL A 16 23.40 -3.04 2.39
CA VAL A 16 22.46 -3.86 1.64
C VAL A 16 22.09 -5.02 2.56
N PRO A 17 20.84 -5.14 3.05
CA PRO A 17 20.49 -6.23 3.94
C PRO A 17 20.72 -7.56 3.22
N ALA A 18 21.33 -8.51 3.94
CA ALA A 18 21.59 -9.85 3.43
C ALA A 18 20.30 -10.44 2.82
N ARG A 19 20.41 -10.95 1.59
CA ARG A 19 19.26 -11.41 0.81
C ARG A 19 18.59 -12.59 1.55
N ILE A 20 17.35 -12.40 2.00
CA ILE A 20 16.57 -13.46 2.69
C ILE A 20 16.38 -14.65 1.74
N GLY A 21 16.91 -15.81 2.12
CA GLY A 21 16.81 -17.05 1.34
C GLY A 21 15.40 -17.62 1.26
N ARG A 22 15.19 -18.71 0.49
CA ARG A 22 13.87 -19.37 0.37
C ARG A 22 13.45 -20.03 1.70
N ALA A 23 14.34 -20.82 2.30
CA ALA A 23 14.09 -21.50 3.58
C ALA A 23 13.82 -20.51 4.72
N GLN A 24 14.60 -19.44 4.81
CA GLN A 24 14.37 -18.38 5.79
C GLN A 24 13.03 -17.67 5.57
N LEU A 25 12.67 -17.39 4.31
CA LEU A 25 11.37 -16.77 4.02
C LEU A 25 10.20 -17.69 4.40
N GLN A 26 10.33 -19.00 4.17
CA GLN A 26 9.34 -20.01 4.56
C GLN A 26 9.16 -20.04 6.08
N ALA A 27 10.25 -20.12 6.84
CA ALA A 27 10.22 -20.10 8.31
C ALA A 27 9.61 -18.79 8.86
N ILE A 28 9.84 -17.65 8.19
CA ILE A 28 9.17 -16.40 8.53
C ILE A 28 7.67 -16.51 8.24
N ALA A 29 7.30 -17.00 7.05
CA ALA A 29 5.91 -17.12 6.62
C ALA A 29 5.09 -17.96 7.61
N GLU A 30 5.61 -19.09 8.07
CA GLU A 30 4.95 -19.98 9.05
C GLU A 30 4.64 -19.29 10.39
N ARG A 31 5.38 -18.24 10.75
CA ARG A 31 5.20 -17.49 12.00
C ARG A 31 4.27 -16.28 11.86
N LEU A 32 3.81 -15.94 10.65
CA LEU A 32 2.92 -14.81 10.42
C LEU A 32 1.47 -15.20 10.71
N ASP A 33 0.85 -14.45 11.62
CA ASP A 33 -0.58 -14.55 11.90
C ASP A 33 -1.44 -13.91 10.78
N ALA A 34 -2.77 -14.05 10.91
CA ALA A 34 -3.71 -13.55 9.91
C ALA A 34 -3.59 -12.03 9.71
N THR A 35 -3.42 -11.26 10.78
CA THR A 35 -3.28 -9.80 10.72
C THR A 35 -1.99 -9.39 10.03
N ASP A 36 -0.89 -10.10 10.30
CA ASP A 36 0.40 -9.85 9.64
C ASP A 36 0.31 -10.09 8.13
N ARG A 37 -0.32 -11.19 7.73
CA ARG A 37 -0.56 -11.51 6.31
C ARG A 37 -1.47 -10.49 5.65
N ALA A 38 -2.52 -10.04 6.34
CA ALA A 38 -3.40 -9.00 5.86
C ALA A 38 -2.65 -7.69 5.60
N LEU A 39 -1.78 -7.26 6.51
CA LEU A 39 -0.96 -6.06 6.32
C LEU A 39 -0.03 -6.17 5.09
N LEU A 40 0.59 -7.32 4.87
CA LEU A 40 1.42 -7.54 3.69
C LEU A 40 0.59 -7.54 2.39
N ALA A 41 -0.58 -8.17 2.41
CA ALA A 41 -1.50 -8.17 1.26
C ALA A 41 -2.01 -6.76 0.94
N LEU A 42 -2.29 -5.93 1.95
CA LEU A 42 -2.66 -4.52 1.76
C LEU A 42 -1.54 -3.74 1.08
N LEU A 43 -0.28 -3.94 1.50
CA LEU A 43 0.86 -3.29 0.85
C LEU A 43 1.13 -3.84 -0.55
N ALA A 44 0.85 -5.13 -0.81
CA ALA A 44 0.93 -5.70 -2.15
C ALA A 44 -0.10 -5.05 -3.09
N ALA A 45 -1.33 -4.89 -2.62
CA ALA A 45 -2.40 -4.25 -3.39
C ALA A 45 -2.15 -2.76 -3.61
N HIS A 46 -1.74 -2.01 -2.58
CA HIS A 46 -1.67 -0.55 -2.66
C HIS A 46 -0.29 0.03 -2.95
N ARG A 47 0.78 -0.78 -2.98
CA ARG A 47 2.17 -0.35 -3.17
C ARG A 47 2.75 0.47 -2.01
N TYR A 48 2.04 1.51 -1.57
CA TYR A 48 2.36 2.37 -0.44
C TYR A 48 1.12 2.55 0.44
N ALA A 49 1.31 2.58 1.76
CA ALA A 49 0.25 2.92 2.70
C ALA A 49 0.82 3.55 3.97
N THR A 50 0.07 4.46 4.57
CA THR A 50 0.43 4.99 5.90
C THR A 50 0.05 4.01 7.01
N THR A 51 0.71 4.12 8.17
CA THR A 51 0.32 3.36 9.37
C THR A 51 -1.15 3.58 9.74
N ARG A 52 -1.68 4.80 9.53
CA ARG A 52 -3.08 5.14 9.84
C ARG A 52 -4.05 4.42 8.91
N GLN A 53 -3.82 4.45 7.60
CA GLN A 53 -4.66 3.77 6.62
C GLN A 53 -4.70 2.26 6.89
N LEU A 54 -3.54 1.65 7.15
CA LEU A 54 -3.46 0.23 7.50
C LEU A 54 -4.21 -0.09 8.79
N ALA A 55 -4.06 0.76 9.82
CA ALA A 55 -4.77 0.57 11.09
C ALA A 55 -6.28 0.66 10.89
N GLN A 56 -6.77 1.66 10.16
CA GLN A 56 -8.20 1.82 9.87
C GLN A 56 -8.80 0.62 9.15
N ILE A 57 -8.11 0.06 8.16
CA ILE A 57 -8.59 -1.14 7.45
C ILE A 57 -8.59 -2.36 8.38
N THR A 58 -7.49 -2.61 9.09
CA THR A 58 -7.42 -3.77 9.99
C THR A 58 -8.38 -3.69 11.18
N GLU A 59 -8.73 -2.48 11.64
CA GLU A 59 -9.69 -2.26 12.72
C GLU A 59 -11.11 -2.69 12.36
N LEU A 60 -11.51 -2.63 11.08
CA LEU A 60 -12.85 -3.01 10.62
C LEU A 60 -13.17 -4.48 10.91
N SER A 61 -12.16 -5.32 11.08
CA SER A 61 -12.30 -6.70 11.56
C SER A 61 -12.63 -6.82 13.06
N LYS A 62 -12.83 -5.69 13.77
CA LYS A 62 -13.14 -5.58 15.21
C LYS A 62 -12.15 -6.27 16.15
N GLN A 63 -10.91 -6.47 15.71
CA GLN A 63 -9.84 -7.11 16.50
C GLN A 63 -9.37 -6.27 17.70
N TYR A 64 -9.68 -4.97 17.74
CA TYR A 64 -9.20 -4.04 18.76
C TYR A 64 -10.34 -3.21 19.32
N GLY A 65 -10.35 -2.97 20.64
CA GLY A 65 -11.39 -2.19 21.32
C GLY A 65 -11.34 -0.67 21.13
N SER A 66 -10.41 -0.13 20.32
CA SER A 66 -10.37 1.30 19.94
C SER A 66 -9.39 1.59 18.80
N ALA A 67 -9.64 2.68 18.07
CA ALA A 67 -8.74 3.18 17.01
C ALA A 67 -7.32 3.47 17.51
N ARG A 68 -7.17 3.95 18.74
CA ARG A 68 -5.85 4.17 19.35
C ARG A 68 -5.11 2.86 19.58
N SER A 69 -5.82 1.82 20.01
CA SER A 69 -5.26 0.48 20.18
C SER A 69 -4.87 -0.11 18.83
N ALA A 70 -5.76 -0.02 17.83
CA ALA A 70 -5.50 -0.46 16.46
C ALA A 70 -4.23 0.19 15.91
N LEU A 71 -4.10 1.52 16.00
CA LEU A 71 -2.93 2.23 15.52
C LEU A 71 -1.63 1.79 16.23
N ARG A 72 -1.65 1.57 17.54
CA ARG A 72 -0.49 1.06 18.30
C ARG A 72 -0.12 -0.36 17.87
N GLN A 73 -1.11 -1.24 17.74
CA GLN A 73 -0.88 -2.64 17.38
C GLN A 73 -0.35 -2.75 15.96
N THR A 74 -0.96 -2.05 15.00
CA THR A 74 -0.49 -1.98 13.61
C THR A 74 0.93 -1.40 13.53
N SER A 75 1.23 -0.34 14.28
CA SER A 75 2.60 0.21 14.36
C SER A 75 3.62 -0.83 14.86
N ARG A 76 3.27 -1.61 15.90
CA ARG A 76 4.16 -2.66 16.42
C ARG A 76 4.37 -3.79 15.43
N ARG A 77 3.31 -4.25 14.77
CA ARG A 77 3.36 -5.29 13.74
C ARG A 77 4.24 -4.87 12.56
N LEU A 78 4.06 -3.65 12.05
CA LEU A 78 4.89 -3.13 10.96
C LEU A 78 6.37 -2.98 11.34
N ARG A 79 6.68 -2.55 12.57
CA ARG A 79 8.07 -2.53 13.07
C ARG A 79 8.67 -3.94 13.16
N ARG A 80 7.89 -4.93 13.59
CA ARG A 80 8.34 -6.33 13.60
C ARG A 80 8.60 -6.84 12.18
N GLN A 81 7.66 -6.62 11.25
CA GLN A 81 7.82 -7.00 9.85
C GLN A 81 9.01 -6.29 9.18
N HIS A 82 9.30 -5.05 9.57
CA HIS A 82 10.50 -4.31 9.16
C HIS A 82 11.77 -4.96 9.70
N GLY A 83 11.80 -5.34 10.99
CA GLY A 83 12.92 -6.10 11.57
C GLY A 83 13.13 -7.47 10.92
N LEU A 84 12.07 -8.07 10.34
CA LEU A 84 12.13 -9.29 9.54
C LEU A 84 12.51 -9.03 8.06
N GLY A 85 12.68 -7.77 7.66
CA GLY A 85 13.02 -7.38 6.29
C GLY A 85 11.89 -7.57 5.28
N LEU A 86 10.63 -7.71 5.71
CA LEU A 86 9.47 -7.90 4.81
C LEU A 86 8.90 -6.57 4.28
N VAL A 87 8.91 -5.54 5.13
CA VAL A 87 8.47 -4.18 4.79
C VAL A 87 9.56 -3.19 5.08
N ASP A 88 9.47 -2.01 4.49
CA ASP A 88 10.34 -0.88 4.75
C ASP A 88 9.52 0.41 4.60
N HIS A 89 10.07 1.55 5.01
CA HIS A 89 9.36 2.82 4.99
C HIS A 89 10.16 3.92 4.31
N LEU A 90 9.47 4.87 3.69
CA LEU A 90 10.12 6.06 3.11
C LEU A 90 10.79 6.88 4.22
N ALA A 91 11.96 7.44 3.91
CA ALA A 91 12.70 8.29 4.85
C ALA A 91 11.95 9.60 5.12
N ARG A 92 11.26 10.13 4.10
CA ARG A 92 10.39 11.30 4.22
C ARG A 92 9.04 10.88 4.81
N ARG A 93 8.62 11.57 5.86
CA ARG A 93 7.33 11.38 6.54
C ARG A 93 6.28 12.28 5.92
N ILE A 94 5.01 11.88 6.02
CA ILE A 94 3.88 12.77 5.74
C ILE A 94 3.44 13.39 7.08
N GLY A 95 3.42 14.73 7.13
CA GLY A 95 3.17 15.51 8.35
C GLY A 95 4.45 15.87 9.11
N GLY A 96 4.41 17.01 9.81
CA GLY A 96 5.56 17.59 10.51
C GLY A 96 6.22 16.66 11.53
N THR A 97 7.37 17.10 12.05
CA THR A 97 8.31 16.33 12.90
C THR A 97 7.69 15.60 14.12
N ARG A 98 6.48 15.95 14.54
CA ARG A 98 5.79 15.42 15.74
C ARG A 98 4.99 14.11 15.55
N ALA A 99 4.83 13.58 14.33
CA ALA A 99 3.91 12.46 14.08
C ALA A 99 4.40 11.06 14.56
N GLY A 100 5.66 10.90 14.98
CA GLY A 100 6.22 9.58 15.34
C GLY A 100 6.12 8.55 14.21
N SER A 101 6.03 7.25 14.53
CA SER A 101 5.89 6.17 13.52
C SER A 101 4.49 6.10 12.88
N ALA A 102 3.54 6.93 13.32
CA ALA A 102 2.22 7.01 12.71
C ALA A 102 2.28 7.72 11.33
N GLY A 103 3.31 8.53 11.09
CA GLY A 103 3.55 9.23 9.81
C GLY A 103 4.43 8.47 8.81
N TYR A 104 4.76 7.20 9.08
CA TYR A 104 5.50 6.37 8.14
C TYR A 104 4.62 5.93 6.97
N VAL A 105 5.21 6.00 5.78
CA VAL A 105 4.67 5.42 4.56
C VAL A 105 5.44 4.14 4.28
N TRP A 106 4.74 3.01 4.35
CA TRP A 106 5.30 1.67 4.24
C TRP A 106 5.18 1.12 2.83
N TYR A 107 6.11 0.24 2.46
CA TYR A 107 6.09 -0.53 1.23
C TYR A 107 6.67 -1.94 1.45
N LEU A 108 6.36 -2.88 0.55
CA LEU A 108 6.96 -4.22 0.57
C LEU A 108 8.40 -4.17 0.07
N THR A 109 9.32 -4.79 0.81
CA THR A 109 10.66 -5.09 0.29
C THR A 109 10.57 -6.20 -0.76
N ALA A 110 11.69 -6.52 -1.40
CA ALA A 110 11.76 -7.66 -2.30
C ALA A 110 11.47 -9.02 -1.61
N ALA A 111 11.65 -9.13 -0.29
CA ALA A 111 11.30 -10.34 0.46
C ALA A 111 9.80 -10.38 0.78
N GLY A 112 9.21 -9.25 1.18
CA GLY A 112 7.77 -9.14 1.36
C GLY A 112 7.00 -9.43 0.08
N GLN A 113 7.45 -8.87 -1.05
CA GLN A 113 6.86 -9.14 -2.38
C GLN A 113 6.86 -10.64 -2.68
N ARG A 114 7.98 -11.33 -2.48
CA ARG A 114 8.06 -12.79 -2.71
C ARG A 114 7.12 -13.61 -1.84
N LEU A 115 6.78 -13.12 -0.64
CA LEU A 115 5.86 -13.81 0.27
C LEU A 115 4.41 -13.59 -0.17
N THR A 116 4.09 -12.44 -0.75
CA THR A 116 2.73 -12.12 -1.23
C THR A 116 2.47 -12.57 -2.67
N ASP A 117 3.53 -12.69 -3.47
CA ASP A 117 3.49 -12.92 -4.90
C ASP A 117 3.99 -14.33 -5.21
N GLU A 118 3.23 -15.35 -4.78
CA GLU A 118 3.45 -16.76 -5.14
C GLU A 118 3.23 -16.97 -6.67
N GLY A 119 4.10 -16.36 -7.49
CA GLY A 119 4.28 -16.65 -8.90
C GLY A 119 3.46 -15.82 -9.91
N ARG A 120 2.99 -14.60 -9.61
CA ARG A 120 2.10 -13.85 -10.53
C ARG A 120 2.53 -12.43 -10.91
N GLY A 121 3.66 -11.92 -10.44
CA GLY A 121 4.09 -10.54 -10.73
C GLY A 121 5.57 -10.36 -11.09
N ALA A 122 5.83 -9.31 -11.88
CA ALA A 122 7.18 -8.82 -12.10
C ALA A 122 7.72 -8.23 -10.79
N ARG A 123 8.85 -8.77 -10.32
CA ARG A 123 9.54 -8.31 -9.11
C ARG A 123 9.83 -6.81 -9.20
N ARG A 124 9.20 -6.00 -8.35
CA ARG A 124 9.37 -4.54 -8.36
C ARG A 124 10.58 -4.17 -7.52
N ARG A 125 11.68 -3.81 -8.19
CA ARG A 125 12.83 -3.20 -7.49
C ARG A 125 12.38 -1.87 -6.88
N PHE A 126 12.72 -1.65 -5.62
CA PHE A 126 12.43 -0.39 -4.96
C PHE A 126 13.13 0.76 -5.69
N GLN A 127 12.36 1.78 -6.04
CA GLN A 127 12.79 3.08 -6.49
C GLN A 127 12.02 4.12 -5.67
N GLU A 128 12.69 5.19 -5.27
CA GLU A 128 12.03 6.23 -4.49
C GLU A 128 10.96 6.92 -5.36
N PRO A 129 9.69 6.98 -4.90
CA PRO A 129 8.61 7.52 -5.71
C PRO A 129 8.71 9.05 -5.81
N SER A 130 8.23 9.61 -6.92
CA SER A 130 7.99 11.05 -7.00
C SER A 130 6.88 11.47 -6.02
N ALA A 131 6.87 12.73 -5.60
CA ALA A 131 5.87 13.23 -4.66
C ALA A 131 4.44 13.08 -5.20
N LEU A 132 4.23 13.38 -6.49
CA LEU A 132 2.94 13.24 -7.16
C LEU A 132 2.47 11.77 -7.20
N PHE A 133 3.35 10.86 -7.62
CA PHE A 133 3.03 9.44 -7.67
C PHE A 133 2.71 8.87 -6.28
N LEU A 134 3.46 9.30 -5.25
CA LEU A 134 3.22 8.91 -3.87
C LEU A 134 1.87 9.43 -3.37
N ALA A 135 1.56 10.71 -3.61
CA ALA A 135 0.30 11.31 -3.20
C ALA A 135 -0.90 10.59 -3.83
N HIS A 136 -0.84 10.36 -5.15
CA HIS A 136 -1.89 9.67 -5.89
C HIS A 136 -2.06 8.21 -5.41
N THR A 137 -0.96 7.47 -5.24
CA THR A 137 -1.03 6.09 -4.71
C THR A 137 -1.68 6.05 -3.32
N LEU A 138 -1.31 6.98 -2.44
CA LEU A 138 -1.90 7.07 -1.09
C LEU A 138 -3.37 7.51 -1.12
N ALA A 139 -3.78 8.30 -2.10
CA ALA A 139 -5.17 8.67 -2.32
C ALA A 139 -6.02 7.46 -2.74
N ILE A 140 -5.50 6.59 -3.60
CA ILE A 140 -6.14 5.32 -3.95
C ILE A 140 -6.30 4.42 -2.71
N THR A 141 -5.26 4.34 -1.86
CA THR A 141 -5.37 3.64 -0.56
C THR A 141 -6.43 4.27 0.33
N GLN A 142 -6.55 5.60 0.32
CA GLN A 142 -7.56 6.30 1.11
C GLN A 142 -8.97 6.04 0.58
N ALA A 143 -9.16 5.96 -0.74
CA ALA A 143 -10.44 5.61 -1.36
C ALA A 143 -10.92 4.24 -0.88
N ARG A 144 -10.02 3.24 -0.80
CA ARG A 144 -10.34 1.96 -0.16
C ARG A 144 -10.85 2.13 1.26
N VAL A 145 -10.12 2.87 2.10
CA VAL A 145 -10.51 3.07 3.51
C VAL A 145 -11.94 3.60 3.59
N VAL A 146 -12.28 4.59 2.76
CA VAL A 146 -13.60 5.21 2.73
C VAL A 146 -14.67 4.21 2.26
N ILE A 147 -14.42 3.49 1.16
CA ILE A 147 -15.36 2.48 0.63
C ILE A 147 -15.62 1.39 1.68
N GLU A 148 -14.56 0.86 2.30
CA GLU A 148 -14.63 -0.22 3.26
C GLU A 148 -15.35 0.21 4.55
N GLN A 149 -15.14 1.45 5.00
CA GLN A 149 -15.88 2.05 6.11
C GLN A 149 -17.36 2.27 5.78
N ALA A 150 -17.66 2.80 4.60
CA ALA A 150 -19.03 3.09 4.17
C ALA A 150 -19.85 1.79 4.06
N ILE A 151 -19.31 0.75 3.43
CA ILE A 151 -20.01 -0.52 3.30
C ILE A 151 -20.16 -1.23 4.65
N HIS A 152 -19.15 -1.16 5.54
CA HIS A 152 -19.25 -1.74 6.87
C HIS A 152 -20.31 -1.05 7.75
N ALA A 153 -20.48 0.27 7.59
CA ALA A 153 -21.48 1.03 8.33
C ALA A 153 -22.93 0.62 8.00
N VAL A 154 -23.16 0.05 6.82
CA VAL A 154 -24.47 -0.48 6.39
C VAL A 154 -24.57 -2.00 6.52
N GLY A 155 -23.62 -2.63 7.22
CA GLY A 155 -23.61 -4.09 7.44
C GLY A 155 -23.18 -4.91 6.23
N GLY A 156 -22.51 -4.31 5.24
CA GLY A 156 -21.89 -5.04 4.15
C GLY A 156 -20.39 -5.21 4.33
N HIS A 157 -19.73 -5.70 3.28
CA HIS A 157 -18.28 -5.87 3.23
C HIS A 157 -17.71 -5.60 1.83
N LEU A 158 -16.41 -5.34 1.77
CA LEU A 158 -15.67 -5.21 0.53
C LEU A 158 -15.29 -6.61 0.01
N ALA A 159 -16.05 -7.11 -0.96
CA ALA A 159 -15.89 -8.45 -1.53
C ALA A 159 -14.64 -8.58 -2.43
N ARG A 160 -14.32 -7.51 -3.17
CA ARG A 160 -13.12 -7.46 -4.02
C ARG A 160 -12.58 -6.05 -4.11
N LEU A 161 -11.26 -5.93 -4.18
CA LEU A 161 -10.59 -4.70 -4.55
C LEU A 161 -9.34 -4.98 -5.36
N ARG A 162 -9.18 -4.28 -6.50
CA ARG A 162 -8.00 -4.35 -7.35
C ARG A 162 -7.57 -2.94 -7.72
N THR A 163 -6.27 -2.68 -7.62
CA THR A 163 -5.63 -1.44 -8.05
C THR A 163 -4.91 -1.67 -9.38
N GLU A 164 -4.43 -0.59 -9.99
CA GLU A 164 -3.66 -0.72 -11.24
C GLU A 164 -2.38 -1.55 -11.08
N PRO A 165 -1.99 -2.32 -12.12
CA PRO A 165 -2.71 -2.52 -13.38
C PRO A 165 -3.72 -3.69 -13.33
N ALA A 166 -3.96 -4.29 -12.16
CA ALA A 166 -4.75 -5.52 -12.03
C ALA A 166 -6.26 -5.31 -12.27
N CYS A 167 -6.73 -4.07 -12.21
CA CYS A 167 -8.10 -3.65 -12.54
C CYS A 167 -8.29 -3.21 -14.00
N TRP A 168 -7.25 -3.23 -14.84
CA TRP A 168 -7.38 -2.85 -16.25
C TRP A 168 -8.19 -3.91 -17.02
N ARG A 169 -9.09 -3.43 -17.88
CA ARG A 169 -9.99 -4.28 -18.68
C ARG A 169 -9.87 -3.91 -20.15
N SER A 170 -9.94 -4.91 -21.02
CA SER A 170 -10.01 -4.72 -22.46
C SER A 170 -11.35 -5.22 -23.00
N TRP A 171 -11.81 -4.62 -24.10
CA TRP A 171 -12.99 -5.07 -24.84
C TRP A 171 -12.78 -4.85 -26.33
N LEU A 172 -13.57 -5.54 -27.15
CA LEU A 172 -13.59 -5.32 -28.60
C LEU A 172 -14.55 -4.17 -28.92
N ARG A 173 -14.06 -3.16 -29.63
CA ARG A 173 -14.87 -2.08 -30.20
C ARG A 173 -15.62 -2.58 -31.43
N LEU A 174 -16.68 -1.86 -31.82
CA LEU A 174 -17.29 -2.00 -33.14
C LEU A 174 -16.19 -1.80 -34.20
N GLY A 175 -15.90 -2.84 -34.98
CA GLY A 175 -14.77 -2.89 -35.93
C GLY A 175 -13.60 -3.79 -35.51
N GLY A 176 -13.66 -4.47 -34.37
CA GLY A 176 -12.69 -5.50 -33.96
C GLY A 176 -11.40 -4.99 -33.32
N ALA A 177 -11.22 -3.67 -33.21
CA ALA A 177 -10.10 -3.07 -32.48
C ALA A 177 -10.24 -3.25 -30.97
N LEU A 178 -9.13 -3.44 -30.26
CA LEU A 178 -9.12 -3.58 -28.80
C LEU A 178 -9.17 -2.20 -28.11
N GLY A 179 -10.21 -1.96 -27.32
CA GLY A 179 -10.31 -0.84 -26.37
C GLY A 179 -9.81 -1.22 -24.98
N TRP A 180 -9.38 -0.22 -24.20
CA TRP A 180 -8.91 -0.39 -22.83
C TRP A 180 -9.57 0.59 -21.88
N LEU A 181 -9.87 0.11 -20.67
CA LEU A 181 -10.38 0.87 -19.54
C LEU A 181 -9.39 0.63 -18.42
N LYS A 182 -8.80 1.73 -17.97
CA LYS A 182 -7.70 1.74 -17.02
C LYS A 182 -8.12 2.60 -15.83
N PRO A 183 -9.02 2.07 -14.98
CA PRO A 183 -9.41 2.78 -13.77
C PRO A 183 -8.28 2.63 -12.75
N ASP A 184 -8.11 3.62 -11.89
CA ASP A 184 -7.18 3.52 -10.77
C ASP A 184 -7.54 2.40 -9.78
N LEU A 185 -8.83 2.13 -9.62
CA LEU A 185 -9.38 1.21 -8.64
C LEU A 185 -10.65 0.50 -9.16
N GLU A 186 -10.71 -0.82 -9.01
CA GLU A 186 -11.94 -1.61 -9.08
C GLU A 186 -12.33 -2.02 -7.65
N ALA A 187 -13.58 -1.83 -7.28
CA ALA A 187 -14.14 -2.30 -6.02
C ALA A 187 -15.47 -3.04 -6.25
N ILE A 188 -15.67 -4.13 -5.51
CA ILE A 188 -16.97 -4.81 -5.42
C ILE A 188 -17.37 -4.80 -3.96
N THR A 189 -18.49 -4.16 -3.66
CA THR A 189 -19.09 -4.14 -2.33
C THR A 189 -20.28 -5.07 -2.31
N ALA A 190 -20.43 -5.88 -1.25
CA ALA A 190 -21.54 -6.79 -1.08
C ALA A 190 -22.29 -6.49 0.21
N THR A 191 -23.61 -6.52 0.14
CA THR A 191 -24.47 -6.50 1.33
C THR A 191 -24.60 -7.91 1.90
N ASP A 192 -24.98 -8.04 3.17
CA ASP A 192 -25.26 -9.36 3.78
C ASP A 192 -26.42 -10.10 3.10
N ALA A 193 -27.29 -9.36 2.39
CA ALA A 193 -28.38 -9.92 1.58
C ALA A 193 -27.93 -10.46 0.21
N GLY A 194 -26.63 -10.32 -0.14
CA GLY A 194 -26.05 -10.85 -1.38
C GLY A 194 -26.11 -9.93 -2.59
N ALA A 195 -26.64 -8.70 -2.45
CA ALA A 195 -26.56 -7.70 -3.51
C ALA A 195 -25.12 -7.17 -3.64
N GLU A 196 -24.62 -7.11 -4.87
CA GLU A 196 -23.27 -6.60 -5.20
C GLU A 196 -23.35 -5.31 -6.02
N ASP A 197 -22.56 -4.31 -5.62
CA ASP A 197 -22.29 -3.12 -6.43
C ASP A 197 -20.86 -3.19 -6.98
N HIS A 198 -20.73 -2.92 -8.28
CA HIS A 198 -19.45 -2.97 -9.00
C HIS A 198 -19.01 -1.57 -9.39
N TRP A 199 -17.83 -1.16 -8.92
CA TRP A 199 -17.32 0.20 -9.05
C TRP A 199 -16.01 0.21 -9.81
N LEU A 200 -15.87 1.14 -10.75
CA LEU A 200 -14.62 1.50 -11.40
C LEU A 200 -14.37 2.98 -11.12
N LEU A 201 -13.29 3.28 -10.41
CA LEU A 201 -12.99 4.62 -9.90
C LEU A 201 -11.69 5.14 -10.49
N GLU A 202 -11.72 6.42 -10.87
CA GLU A 202 -10.54 7.23 -11.15
C GLU A 202 -10.33 8.19 -9.97
N VAL A 203 -9.11 8.29 -9.46
CA VAL A 203 -8.74 9.12 -8.32
C VAL A 203 -7.83 10.25 -8.79
N ASP A 204 -8.42 11.33 -9.25
CA ASP A 204 -7.66 12.54 -9.60
C ASP A 204 -7.37 13.38 -8.35
N LEU A 205 -6.14 13.90 -8.28
CA LEU A 205 -5.70 14.85 -7.24
C LEU A 205 -5.60 16.28 -7.76
N ASP A 206 -6.17 16.56 -8.95
CA ASP A 206 -6.07 17.85 -9.64
C ASP A 206 -4.61 18.27 -9.84
N THR A 207 -3.75 17.27 -10.09
CA THR A 207 -2.29 17.45 -10.22
C THR A 207 -1.78 17.12 -11.63
N GLU A 208 -2.65 16.63 -12.51
CA GLU A 208 -2.30 16.40 -13.90
C GLU A 208 -2.43 17.68 -14.74
N HIS A 209 -1.41 17.94 -15.55
CA HIS A 209 -1.47 19.02 -16.53
C HIS A 209 -2.60 18.72 -17.55
N PRO A 210 -3.48 19.67 -17.89
CA PRO A 210 -4.67 19.43 -18.73
C PRO A 210 -4.39 18.72 -20.06
N ALA A 211 -3.21 18.94 -20.64
CA ALA A 211 -2.77 18.27 -21.86
C ALA A 211 -2.67 16.73 -21.75
N ARG A 212 -2.49 16.19 -20.53
CA ARG A 212 -2.41 14.74 -20.28
C ARG A 212 -3.79 14.09 -20.18
N LEU A 213 -4.77 14.84 -19.66
CA LEU A 213 -6.18 14.43 -19.63
C LEU A 213 -6.77 14.31 -21.04
N LEU A 214 -6.33 15.16 -21.97
CA LEU A 214 -6.77 15.14 -23.38
C LEU A 214 -6.14 13.99 -24.21
N ALA A 215 -5.14 13.29 -23.68
CA ALA A 215 -4.44 12.21 -24.37
C ALA A 215 -4.86 10.80 -23.91
N LYS A 216 -5.71 10.71 -22.87
CA LYS A 216 -6.37 9.47 -22.42
C LYS A 216 -7.61 9.19 -23.26
#